data_AF-A0A4U1C2U6-F1
#
_entry.id   AF-A0A4U1C2U6-F1
#
_cell.length_a   1.000
_cell.length_b   1.000
_cell.length_c   1.000
_cell.angle_alpha   90.00
_cell.angle_beta   90.00
_cell.angle_gamma   90.00
#
_symmetry.space_group_name_H-M   'P 1'
#
loop_
_entity.id
_entity.type
_entity.pdbx_description
1 polymer ?
#
loop_
_entity_poly.entity_id
_entity_poly.type
_entity_poly.pdbx_seq_one_letter_code
_entity_poly.pdbx_strand_id
1 'polypeptide(L)'
;MNIALTNLSDHLFIDSRNRLNISAKEFGISTIFSYDYNDLIPTDFYKKNSDIFSNSKGLGYWIWKPFIILEALKKLNDGDVVIYSDCGIEIINNINPLIDICLNKTDILLFQNSDFNNKLWTKRDCFILMDCDNKKYWDGMHCDAAFCLFKKSDLSIKFIEEWLLHSCNINVISSLPNICGENNFKEFIEHRWDQSILSLLAIKYNIELHRMPSQFGNHYKLSKYRLKNEFNCVNQLNQLQTKYYSDHPICSNYHQLLNHHRNKTFGPNSIKKRQNVFNIKMKNKINRLLKYIFNSKGTKNINPHKKESFSQCGEDLIIKYIFELRGITKPSYLDIGANDPFYLNNTAVFYKNGCRGINIEANPKLLSKFKIERPEDVNLNIGISNISGKMDFYIMKDDTLSTFSKEEYENMINSSKVLDEIKLIDTDNIDNVLRKYNNGIFPDFLSIDVEGLDEAIIKSINFDFSAPKIICVEAAEYSPIGAGKRRSELIEYLKSKGYYEYANTNLNAIMVAKEFWFVNNG
;
A
#
# COMPACT_ATOMS: atom_id res chain seq x y z
N MET A 1 -9.72 33.82 15.04
CA MET A 1 -9.83 32.97 13.83
C MET A 1 -8.78 31.89 13.93
N ASN A 2 -9.24 30.65 14.06
CA ASN A 2 -8.44 29.46 14.16
C ASN A 2 -8.30 28.81 12.77
N ILE A 3 -7.15 28.22 12.52
CA ILE A 3 -6.90 27.40 11.34
C ILE A 3 -6.56 26.01 11.87
N ALA A 4 -7.34 25.02 11.45
CA ALA A 4 -7.12 23.63 11.82
C ALA A 4 -6.74 22.80 10.61
N LEU A 5 -5.77 21.91 10.78
CA LEU A 5 -5.51 20.84 9.82
C LEU A 5 -6.29 19.59 10.25
N THR A 6 -6.93 18.90 9.30
CA THR A 6 -7.45 17.54 9.50
C THR A 6 -6.84 16.59 8.48
N ASN A 7 -6.46 15.39 8.92
CA ASN A 7 -5.90 14.36 8.07
C ASN A 7 -6.12 12.97 8.68
N LEU A 8 -6.05 11.96 7.83
CA LEU A 8 -6.08 10.57 8.26
C LEU A 8 -5.04 9.75 7.51
N SER A 9 -4.49 8.77 8.21
CA SER A 9 -3.72 7.69 7.60
C SER A 9 -3.92 6.40 8.37
N ASP A 10 -3.56 5.28 7.77
CA ASP A 10 -3.27 4.06 8.53
C ASP A 10 -1.81 4.08 9.02
N HIS A 11 -1.39 2.95 9.58
CA HIS A 11 -0.04 2.73 10.07
C HIS A 11 1.05 2.74 8.98
N LEU A 12 0.71 2.50 7.70
CA LEU A 12 1.67 2.47 6.58
C LEU A 12 2.14 3.87 6.18
N PHE A 13 1.41 4.91 6.58
CA PHE A 13 1.72 6.30 6.26
C PHE A 13 1.86 7.19 7.50
N ILE A 14 2.07 6.60 8.69
CA ILE A 14 2.20 7.35 9.94
C ILE A 14 3.36 8.36 9.90
N ASP A 15 4.49 8.05 9.26
CA ASP A 15 5.61 8.99 9.12
C ASP A 15 5.26 10.17 8.23
N SER A 16 4.49 9.91 7.17
CA SER A 16 3.97 10.94 6.27
C SER A 16 2.96 11.83 6.99
N ARG A 17 2.04 11.23 7.75
CA ARG A 17 1.10 11.95 8.62
C ARG A 17 1.82 12.82 9.66
N ASN A 18 2.86 12.28 10.30
CA ASN A 18 3.68 13.02 11.26
C ASN A 18 4.43 14.17 10.60
N ARG A 19 5.01 13.95 9.40
CA ARG A 19 5.71 14.99 8.65
C ARG A 19 4.77 16.13 8.27
N LEU A 20 3.59 15.81 7.75
CA LEU A 20 2.53 16.77 7.49
C LEU A 20 2.21 17.57 8.76
N ASN A 21 1.95 16.90 9.88
CA ASN A 21 1.62 17.56 11.15
C ASN A 21 2.74 18.48 11.66
N ILE A 22 4.00 18.08 11.52
CA ILE A 22 5.16 18.89 11.91
C ILE A 22 5.26 20.12 11.02
N SER A 23 5.25 19.92 9.70
CA SER A 23 5.34 21.02 8.73
C SER A 23 4.18 22.02 8.88
N ALA A 24 2.97 21.55 9.16
CA ALA A 24 1.81 22.40 9.45
C ALA A 24 2.04 23.32 10.65
N LYS A 25 2.59 22.79 11.76
CA LYS A 25 2.94 23.59 12.93
C LYS A 25 4.05 24.61 12.63
N GLU A 26 5.06 24.21 11.87
CA GLU A 26 6.16 25.10 11.46
C GLU A 26 5.66 26.31 10.67
N PHE A 27 4.62 26.12 9.85
CA PHE A 27 3.98 27.17 9.07
C PHE A 27 2.72 27.77 9.73
N GLY A 28 2.60 27.65 11.06
CA GLY A 28 1.64 28.43 11.86
C GLY A 28 0.26 27.82 12.06
N ILE A 29 0.03 26.57 11.65
CA ILE A 29 -1.21 25.84 11.93
C ILE A 29 -1.10 25.16 13.30
N SER A 30 -1.72 25.75 14.33
CA SER A 30 -1.61 25.29 15.71
C SER A 30 -2.58 24.15 16.05
N THR A 31 -3.76 24.13 15.45
CA THR A 31 -4.79 23.12 15.69
C THR A 31 -4.68 21.99 14.68
N ILE A 32 -4.54 20.74 15.15
CA ILE A 32 -4.42 19.57 14.28
C ILE A 32 -5.34 18.45 14.78
N PHE A 33 -6.29 18.06 13.94
CA PHE A 33 -7.13 16.87 14.09
C PHE A 33 -6.55 15.75 13.23
N SER A 34 -5.58 15.01 13.75
CA SER A 34 -4.91 13.92 13.03
C SER A 34 -5.46 12.58 13.51
N TYR A 35 -5.96 11.77 12.58
CA TYR A 35 -6.64 10.51 12.84
C TYR A 35 -5.83 9.32 12.34
N ASP A 36 -5.86 8.24 13.12
CA ASP A 36 -5.58 6.90 12.65
C ASP A 36 -6.83 6.25 12.07
N TYR A 37 -6.66 5.38 11.08
CA TYR A 37 -7.78 4.61 10.56
C TYR A 37 -8.53 3.86 11.67
N ASN A 38 -7.80 3.34 12.67
CA ASN A 38 -8.42 2.65 13.80
C ASN A 38 -9.31 3.54 14.67
N ASP A 39 -9.14 4.87 14.61
CA ASP A 39 -10.00 5.82 15.32
C ASP A 39 -11.42 5.86 14.72
N LEU A 40 -11.60 5.40 13.47
CA LEU A 40 -12.90 5.34 12.82
C LEU A 40 -13.71 4.12 13.26
N ILE A 41 -13.06 2.97 13.50
CA ILE A 41 -13.69 1.68 13.81
C ILE A 41 -14.80 1.77 14.89
N PRO A 42 -14.61 2.47 16.03
CA PRO A 42 -15.65 2.52 17.06
C PRO A 42 -16.84 3.41 16.70
N THR A 43 -16.74 4.26 15.68
CA THR A 43 -17.79 5.25 15.32
C THR A 43 -19.02 4.59 14.71
N ASP A 44 -20.20 5.17 14.93
CA ASP A 44 -21.43 4.71 14.29
C ASP A 44 -21.41 4.91 12.78
N PHE A 45 -20.66 5.91 12.30
CA PHE A 45 -20.42 6.11 10.88
C PHE A 45 -19.72 4.91 10.24
N TYR A 46 -18.68 4.37 10.89
CA TYR A 46 -17.99 3.17 10.41
C TYR A 46 -18.93 1.95 10.37
N LYS A 47 -19.67 1.72 11.46
CA LYS A 47 -20.60 0.58 11.57
C LYS A 47 -21.70 0.63 10.51
N LYS A 48 -22.28 1.80 10.24
CA LYS A 48 -23.36 1.98 9.24
C LYS A 48 -22.88 1.81 7.81
N ASN A 49 -21.59 1.99 7.54
CA ASN A 49 -20.99 1.91 6.21
C ASN A 49 -19.99 0.75 6.13
N SER A 50 -20.16 -0.31 6.93
CA SER A 50 -19.23 -1.45 7.02
C SER A 50 -18.96 -2.09 5.67
N ASP A 51 -19.97 -2.16 4.79
CA ASP A 51 -19.84 -2.74 3.46
C ASP A 51 -18.87 -1.94 2.59
N ILE A 52 -18.88 -0.61 2.71
CA ILE A 52 -17.94 0.28 2.02
C ILE A 52 -16.56 0.15 2.66
N PHE A 53 -16.47 0.18 4.00
CA PHE A 53 -15.21 0.06 4.74
C PHE A 53 -14.53 -1.31 4.61
N SER A 54 -15.27 -2.36 4.25
CA SER A 54 -14.72 -3.69 3.96
C SER A 54 -13.77 -3.68 2.75
N ASN A 55 -13.86 -2.65 1.89
CA ASN A 55 -12.99 -2.49 0.75
C ASN A 55 -11.65 -1.83 1.14
N SER A 56 -10.54 -2.49 0.81
CA SER A 56 -9.20 -2.01 1.13
C SER A 56 -8.78 -0.77 0.33
N LYS A 57 -9.36 -0.53 -0.86
CA LYS A 57 -9.00 0.60 -1.73
C LYS A 57 -9.34 1.90 -1.00
N GLY A 58 -8.32 2.71 -0.70
CA GLY A 58 -8.54 3.99 -0.03
C GLY A 58 -9.14 3.88 1.37
N LEU A 59 -9.03 2.71 2.01
CA LEU A 59 -9.63 2.42 3.32
C LEU A 59 -11.16 2.64 3.32
N GLY A 60 -11.85 2.06 2.34
CA GLY A 60 -13.28 2.27 2.09
C GLY A 60 -13.55 3.38 1.08
N TYR A 61 -12.83 3.39 -0.03
CA TYR A 61 -12.96 4.37 -1.12
C TYR A 61 -12.88 5.83 -0.67
N TRP A 62 -12.10 6.11 0.38
CA TRP A 62 -11.97 7.43 1.01
C TRP A 62 -13.29 8.02 1.56
N ILE A 63 -14.32 7.20 1.81
CA ILE A 63 -15.61 7.63 2.39
C ILE A 63 -15.44 8.45 3.68
N TRP A 64 -14.38 8.15 4.45
CA TRP A 64 -14.04 8.83 5.69
C TRP A 64 -13.57 10.28 5.51
N LYS A 65 -13.16 10.69 4.31
CA LYS A 65 -12.59 12.02 4.06
C LYS A 65 -13.59 13.14 4.34
N PRO A 66 -14.78 13.19 3.69
CA PRO A 66 -15.78 14.21 4.03
C PRO A 66 -16.23 14.11 5.50
N PHE A 67 -16.25 12.90 6.08
CA PHE A 67 -16.60 12.70 7.50
C PHE A 67 -15.63 13.41 8.45
N ILE A 68 -14.31 13.21 8.33
CA ILE A 68 -13.35 13.85 9.25
C ILE A 68 -13.23 15.36 9.02
N ILE A 69 -13.56 15.85 7.82
CA ILE A 69 -13.64 17.29 7.52
C ILE A 69 -14.84 17.88 8.26
N LEU A 70 -16.00 17.22 8.19
CA LEU A 70 -17.20 17.65 8.90
C LEU A 70 -17.00 17.64 10.42
N GLU A 71 -16.36 16.60 10.95
CA GLU A 71 -16.05 16.50 12.39
C GLU A 71 -15.07 17.59 12.84
N ALA A 72 -14.11 17.99 11.99
CA ALA A 72 -13.24 19.12 12.26
C ALA A 72 -14.03 20.44 12.27
N LEU A 73 -14.89 20.69 11.28
CA LEU A 73 -15.73 21.89 11.21
C LEU A 73 -16.64 22.02 12.43
N LYS A 74 -17.24 20.92 12.91
CA LYS A 74 -18.08 20.94 14.13
C LYS A 74 -17.36 21.44 15.37
N LYS A 75 -16.03 21.27 15.46
CA LYS A 75 -15.19 21.68 16.60
C LYS A 75 -14.71 23.13 16.53
N LEU A 76 -14.90 23.83 15.42
CA LEU A 76 -14.44 25.20 15.22
C LEU A 76 -15.58 26.23 15.32
N ASN A 77 -15.25 27.52 15.38
CA ASN A 77 -16.24 28.59 15.33
C ASN A 77 -16.49 29.05 13.89
N ASP A 78 -17.63 29.70 13.63
CA ASP A 78 -17.91 30.25 12.31
C ASP A 78 -16.82 31.24 11.87
N GLY A 79 -16.44 31.17 10.60
CA GLY A 79 -15.32 31.92 10.04
C GLY A 79 -13.93 31.31 10.26
N ASP A 80 -13.78 30.28 11.11
CA ASP A 80 -12.53 29.51 11.21
C ASP A 80 -12.33 28.62 9.96
N VAL A 81 -11.10 28.20 9.68
CA VAL A 81 -10.76 27.43 8.48
C VAL A 81 -10.28 26.02 8.81
N VAL A 82 -10.87 25.02 8.16
CA VAL A 82 -10.34 23.65 8.11
C VAL A 82 -9.56 23.45 6.82
N ILE A 83 -8.32 23.00 6.95
CA ILE A 83 -7.49 22.51 5.87
C ILE A 83 -7.56 20.98 5.92
N TYR A 84 -8.05 20.35 4.86
CA TYR A 84 -7.84 18.93 4.64
C TYR A 84 -6.54 18.72 3.88
N SER A 85 -5.77 17.70 4.27
CA SER A 85 -4.61 17.25 3.51
C SER A 85 -4.42 15.75 3.62
N ASP A 86 -4.18 15.10 2.48
CA ASP A 86 -3.62 13.76 2.44
C ASP A 86 -2.27 13.75 3.18
N CYS A 87 -2.01 12.68 3.93
CA CYS A 87 -0.79 12.55 4.71
C CYS A 87 0.50 12.54 3.87
N GLY A 88 0.40 12.27 2.56
CA GLY A 88 1.52 12.35 1.62
C GLY A 88 1.97 13.77 1.28
N ILE A 89 1.30 14.81 1.78
CA ILE A 89 1.65 16.20 1.52
C ILE A 89 2.50 16.76 2.65
N GLU A 90 3.52 17.53 2.30
CA GLU A 90 4.33 18.31 3.22
C GLU A 90 4.16 19.80 2.90
N ILE A 91 3.94 20.63 3.91
CA ILE A 91 3.88 22.09 3.75
C ILE A 91 5.32 22.60 3.75
N ILE A 92 5.76 23.23 2.66
CA ILE A 92 7.16 23.66 2.48
C ILE A 92 7.32 25.17 2.45
N ASN A 93 6.21 25.92 2.47
CA ASN A 93 6.22 27.38 2.48
C ASN A 93 4.96 27.94 3.15
N ASN A 94 4.94 29.24 3.42
CA ASN A 94 3.83 29.94 4.03
C ASN A 94 2.55 29.79 3.17
N ILE A 95 1.49 29.24 3.77
CA ILE A 95 0.19 28.97 3.12
C ILE A 95 -0.82 30.12 3.21
N ASN A 96 -0.45 31.27 3.81
CA ASN A 96 -1.31 32.45 3.92
C ASN A 96 -1.98 32.85 2.59
N PRO A 97 -1.33 32.78 1.41
CA PRO A 97 -2.02 33.09 0.16
C PRO A 97 -3.27 32.25 -0.12
N LEU A 98 -3.32 31.00 0.36
CA LEU A 98 -4.50 30.13 0.24
C LEU A 98 -5.56 30.47 1.28
N ILE A 99 -5.11 30.76 2.51
CA ILE A 99 -5.99 31.19 3.60
C ILE A 99 -6.68 32.51 3.23
N ASP A 100 -5.93 33.48 2.71
CA ASP A 100 -6.45 34.78 2.27
C ASP A 100 -7.53 34.66 1.19
N ILE A 101 -7.43 33.65 0.31
CA ILE A 101 -8.49 33.34 -0.67
C ILE A 101 -9.75 32.86 0.06
N CYS A 102 -9.63 31.93 1.02
CA CYS A 102 -10.76 31.45 1.81
C CYS A 102 -11.44 32.56 2.65
N LEU A 103 -10.64 33.50 3.15
CA LEU A 103 -11.17 34.56 4.01
C LEU A 103 -11.88 35.64 3.20
N ASN A 104 -11.31 36.02 2.06
CA ASN A 104 -11.74 37.23 1.36
C ASN A 104 -12.54 36.96 0.07
N LYS A 105 -12.55 35.73 -0.46
CA LYS A 105 -13.12 35.44 -1.79
C LYS A 105 -14.12 34.29 -1.84
N THR A 106 -13.89 33.20 -1.12
CA THR A 106 -14.74 32.01 -1.20
C THR A 106 -14.72 31.23 0.11
N ASP A 107 -15.83 30.60 0.49
CA ASP A 107 -15.87 29.74 1.68
C ASP A 107 -15.26 28.36 1.42
N ILE A 108 -15.11 27.99 0.15
CA ILE A 108 -14.64 26.68 -0.30
C ILE A 108 -13.54 26.89 -1.33
N LEU A 109 -12.34 26.36 -1.05
CA LEU A 109 -11.20 26.43 -1.94
C LEU A 109 -10.77 25.03 -2.35
N LEU A 110 -10.97 24.76 -3.64
CA LEU A 110 -10.65 23.49 -4.30
C LEU A 110 -9.63 23.71 -5.42
N PHE A 111 -9.02 22.62 -5.85
CA PHE A 111 -7.96 22.66 -6.85
C PHE A 111 -8.28 21.77 -8.04
N GLN A 112 -7.86 22.18 -9.22
CA GLN A 112 -8.00 21.42 -10.44
C GLN A 112 -6.91 20.32 -10.50
N ASN A 113 -7.32 19.11 -10.91
CA ASN A 113 -6.41 18.00 -11.16
C ASN A 113 -6.00 17.93 -12.64
N SER A 114 -5.01 18.75 -13.02
CA SER A 114 -4.49 18.81 -14.40
C SER A 114 -5.61 19.11 -15.42
N ASP A 115 -5.43 18.77 -16.71
CA ASP A 115 -6.47 18.95 -17.75
C ASP A 115 -7.46 17.77 -17.82
N PHE A 116 -7.75 17.14 -16.69
CA PHE A 116 -8.64 15.99 -16.64
C PHE A 116 -10.11 16.41 -16.62
N ASN A 117 -10.89 15.75 -17.47
CA ASN A 117 -12.31 15.98 -17.63
C ASN A 117 -13.11 14.83 -16.97
N ASN A 118 -14.21 15.17 -16.29
CA ASN A 118 -15.01 14.24 -15.49
C ASN A 118 -15.47 13.00 -16.28
N LYS A 119 -15.84 13.11 -17.55
CA LYS A 119 -16.28 11.93 -18.35
C LYS A 119 -15.24 10.81 -18.45
N LEU A 120 -13.95 11.13 -18.32
CA LEU A 120 -12.88 10.14 -18.33
C LEU A 120 -12.68 9.47 -16.96
N TRP A 121 -13.06 10.16 -15.87
CA TRP A 121 -12.64 9.82 -14.51
C TRP A 121 -13.80 9.56 -13.53
N THR A 122 -15.04 9.68 -13.99
CA THR A 122 -16.26 9.50 -13.21
C THR A 122 -17.15 8.48 -13.91
N LYS A 123 -17.58 7.42 -13.20
CA LYS A 123 -18.49 6.43 -13.79
C LYS A 123 -19.87 7.05 -14.03
N ARG A 124 -20.61 6.53 -15.00
CA ARG A 124 -21.89 7.07 -15.44
C ARG A 124 -22.93 7.15 -14.31
N ASP A 125 -23.06 6.10 -13.50
CA ASP A 125 -23.97 6.10 -12.35
C ASP A 125 -23.69 7.23 -11.35
N CYS A 126 -22.43 7.63 -11.16
CA CYS A 126 -22.10 8.73 -10.27
C CYS A 126 -22.71 10.04 -10.77
N PHE A 127 -22.75 10.27 -12.09
CA PHE A 127 -23.47 11.42 -12.65
C PHE A 127 -24.98 11.30 -12.45
N ILE A 128 -25.55 10.14 -12.76
CA ILE A 128 -27.01 9.92 -12.73
C ILE A 128 -27.55 10.03 -11.30
N LEU A 129 -26.95 9.30 -10.36
CA LEU A 129 -27.38 9.25 -8.96
C LEU A 129 -27.13 10.57 -8.19
N MET A 130 -26.32 11.48 -8.75
CA MET A 130 -26.10 12.83 -8.21
C MET A 130 -26.91 13.92 -8.95
N ASP A 131 -27.79 13.53 -9.87
CA ASP A 131 -28.53 14.47 -10.74
C ASP A 131 -27.61 15.44 -11.50
N CYS A 132 -26.48 14.90 -11.98
CA CYS A 132 -25.42 15.61 -12.66
C CYS A 132 -25.18 15.05 -14.07
N ASP A 133 -26.16 14.38 -14.67
CA ASP A 133 -25.98 13.68 -15.93
C ASP A 133 -26.25 14.55 -17.17
N ASN A 134 -25.44 15.59 -17.35
CA ASN A 134 -25.48 16.42 -18.55
C ASN A 134 -24.09 17.01 -18.90
N LYS A 135 -23.99 17.59 -20.10
CA LYS A 135 -22.74 18.10 -20.68
C LYS A 135 -21.96 19.05 -19.77
N LYS A 136 -22.63 19.89 -18.97
CA LYS A 136 -21.97 20.80 -18.02
C LYS A 136 -21.06 20.04 -17.06
N TYR A 137 -21.53 18.90 -16.57
CA TYR A 137 -20.80 18.06 -15.61
C TYR A 137 -19.84 17.11 -16.31
N TRP A 138 -20.26 16.51 -17.42
CA TRP A 138 -19.45 15.56 -18.18
C TRP A 138 -18.17 16.18 -18.69
N ASP A 139 -18.25 17.43 -19.17
CA ASP A 139 -17.13 18.18 -19.74
C ASP A 139 -16.39 19.06 -18.71
N GLY A 140 -16.84 19.02 -17.45
CA GLY A 140 -16.26 19.79 -16.38
C GLY A 140 -14.89 19.28 -15.94
N MET A 141 -14.07 20.20 -15.43
CA MET A 141 -12.74 19.88 -14.91
C MET A 141 -12.84 19.03 -13.65
N HIS A 142 -11.93 18.05 -13.55
CA HIS A 142 -11.82 17.18 -12.39
C HIS A 142 -11.09 17.90 -11.25
N CYS A 143 -11.65 17.84 -10.05
CA CYS A 143 -11.03 18.37 -8.83
C CYS A 143 -9.93 17.43 -8.35
N ASP A 144 -8.92 17.97 -7.67
CA ASP A 144 -8.01 17.23 -6.82
C ASP A 144 -8.57 17.17 -5.39
N ALA A 145 -8.60 15.99 -4.80
CA ALA A 145 -9.14 15.75 -3.46
C ALA A 145 -8.07 15.51 -2.39
N ALA A 146 -6.79 15.74 -2.70
CA ALA A 146 -5.67 15.52 -1.78
C ALA A 146 -5.42 16.71 -0.85
N PHE A 147 -5.88 17.92 -1.20
CA PHE A 147 -5.72 19.11 -0.38
C PHE A 147 -6.89 20.07 -0.64
N CYS A 148 -7.60 20.49 0.41
CA CYS A 148 -8.78 21.37 0.28
C CYS A 148 -8.86 22.31 1.48
N LEU A 149 -9.47 23.49 1.33
CA LEU A 149 -9.74 24.39 2.45
C LEU A 149 -11.22 24.77 2.51
N PHE A 150 -11.76 24.81 3.73
CA PHE A 150 -13.16 25.12 4.01
C PHE A 150 -13.23 26.13 5.16
N LYS A 151 -13.73 27.33 4.89
CA LYS A 151 -14.10 28.30 5.92
C LYS A 151 -15.47 27.95 6.47
N LYS A 152 -15.54 27.66 7.78
CA LYS A 152 -16.77 27.27 8.44
C LYS A 152 -17.85 28.33 8.23
N SER A 153 -18.93 27.87 7.62
CA SER A 153 -20.09 28.62 7.15
C SER A 153 -21.20 27.62 6.84
N ASP A 154 -22.46 28.06 6.81
CA ASP A 154 -23.58 27.21 6.39
C ASP A 154 -23.36 26.59 5.00
N LEU A 155 -22.76 27.36 4.07
CA LEU A 155 -22.45 26.90 2.72
C LEU A 155 -21.44 25.75 2.75
N SER A 156 -20.31 25.91 3.44
CA SER A 156 -19.27 24.88 3.51
C SER A 156 -19.77 23.62 4.22
N ILE A 157 -20.55 23.76 5.28
CA ILE A 157 -21.13 22.62 6.01
C ILE A 157 -22.07 21.85 5.09
N LYS A 158 -23.01 22.53 4.44
CA LYS A 158 -23.95 21.91 3.49
C LYS A 158 -23.22 21.17 2.36
N PHE A 159 -22.17 21.78 1.81
CA PHE A 159 -21.35 21.18 0.76
C PHE A 159 -20.70 19.86 1.23
N ILE A 160 -20.08 19.87 2.41
CA ILE A 160 -19.44 18.67 2.98
C ILE A 160 -20.46 17.60 3.35
N GLU A 161 -21.62 17.98 3.87
CA GLU A 161 -22.71 17.05 4.16
C GLU A 161 -23.24 16.36 2.90
N GLU A 162 -23.39 17.10 1.79
CA GLU A 162 -23.78 16.53 0.50
C GLU A 162 -22.67 15.63 -0.08
N TRP A 163 -21.39 16.00 0.09
CA TRP A 163 -20.26 15.14 -0.26
C TRP A 163 -20.28 13.84 0.54
N LEU A 164 -20.51 13.91 1.85
CA LEU A 164 -20.63 12.73 2.71
C LEU A 164 -21.83 11.87 2.33
N LEU A 165 -22.99 12.47 2.08
CA LEU A 165 -24.22 11.78 1.69
C LEU A 165 -24.01 10.92 0.44
N HIS A 166 -23.45 11.51 -0.62
CA HIS A 166 -23.16 10.78 -1.85
C HIS A 166 -22.04 9.75 -1.66
N SER A 167 -21.07 10.04 -0.79
CA SER A 167 -19.99 9.09 -0.46
C SER A 167 -20.50 7.83 0.25
N CYS A 168 -21.60 7.93 1.01
CA CYS A 168 -22.26 6.79 1.65
C CYS A 168 -23.08 5.92 0.68
N ASN A 169 -23.24 6.31 -0.59
CA ASN A 169 -23.91 5.49 -1.59
C ASN A 169 -22.88 4.63 -2.33
N ILE A 170 -22.88 3.32 -2.09
CA ILE A 170 -21.94 2.38 -2.72
C ILE A 170 -21.97 2.44 -4.26
N ASN A 171 -23.13 2.68 -4.87
CA ASN A 171 -23.27 2.78 -6.32
C ASN A 171 -22.76 4.11 -6.88
N VAL A 172 -22.47 5.09 -6.02
CA VAL A 172 -21.84 6.36 -6.39
C VAL A 172 -20.34 6.29 -6.15
N ILE A 173 -19.92 5.89 -4.95
CA ILE A 173 -18.51 5.99 -4.54
C ILE A 173 -17.63 4.87 -5.07
N SER A 174 -18.15 3.67 -5.36
CA SER A 174 -17.33 2.49 -5.64
C SER A 174 -17.05 2.25 -7.13
N SER A 175 -16.16 1.29 -7.40
CA SER A 175 -15.86 0.81 -8.75
C SER A 175 -16.85 -0.26 -9.26
N LEU A 176 -17.98 -0.48 -8.58
CA LEU A 176 -18.98 -1.45 -9.02
C LEU A 176 -19.57 -1.10 -10.41
N PRO A 177 -19.99 -2.10 -11.20
CA PRO A 177 -20.65 -1.88 -12.49
C PRO A 177 -21.84 -0.92 -12.41
N ASN A 178 -22.13 -0.24 -13.51
CA ASN A 178 -23.28 0.66 -13.57
C ASN A 178 -24.60 -0.12 -13.46
N ILE A 179 -25.54 0.42 -12.70
CA ILE A 179 -26.87 -0.14 -12.48
C ILE A 179 -28.01 0.75 -13.01
N CYS A 180 -27.73 2.00 -13.38
CA CYS A 180 -28.74 2.93 -13.87
C CYS A 180 -29.11 2.74 -15.36
N GLY A 181 -28.65 1.65 -16.00
CA GLY A 181 -28.97 1.32 -17.39
C GLY A 181 -28.09 2.01 -18.44
N GLU A 182 -27.23 2.93 -18.04
CA GLU A 182 -26.32 3.66 -18.94
C GLU A 182 -24.88 3.14 -18.83
N ASN A 183 -24.24 2.98 -19.99
CA ASN A 183 -22.83 2.61 -20.06
C ASN A 183 -21.93 3.82 -19.72
N ASN A 184 -20.72 3.54 -19.28
CA ASN A 184 -19.68 4.58 -19.23
C ASN A 184 -19.41 5.13 -20.63
N PHE A 185 -18.93 6.37 -20.70
CA PHE A 185 -18.48 6.96 -21.95
C PHE A 185 -17.39 6.11 -22.61
N LYS A 186 -17.30 6.17 -23.94
CA LYS A 186 -16.29 5.42 -24.70
C LYS A 186 -14.86 5.76 -24.25
N GLU A 187 -14.64 7.01 -23.81
CA GLU A 187 -13.36 7.53 -23.35
C GLU A 187 -13.13 7.36 -21.84
N PHE A 188 -14.04 6.69 -21.11
CA PHE A 188 -13.89 6.42 -19.68
C PHE A 188 -12.65 5.58 -19.39
N ILE A 189 -11.86 6.01 -18.40
CA ILE A 189 -10.60 5.37 -17.98
C ILE A 189 -10.80 4.62 -16.67
N GLU A 190 -11.17 5.32 -15.60
CA GLU A 190 -11.31 4.76 -14.24
C GLU A 190 -12.20 5.68 -13.39
N HIS A 191 -12.96 5.14 -12.44
CA HIS A 191 -13.68 5.95 -11.47
C HIS A 191 -12.76 6.43 -10.34
N ARG A 192 -12.85 7.71 -9.98
CA ARG A 192 -12.04 8.33 -8.92
C ARG A 192 -12.74 8.49 -7.56
N TRP A 193 -13.75 7.67 -7.26
CA TRP A 193 -14.39 7.56 -5.93
C TRP A 193 -14.80 8.94 -5.33
N ASP A 194 -14.34 9.27 -4.12
CA ASP A 194 -14.66 10.54 -3.44
C ASP A 194 -14.32 11.79 -4.27
N GLN A 195 -13.25 11.72 -5.07
CA GLN A 195 -12.79 12.80 -5.94
C GLN A 195 -13.77 13.06 -7.10
N SER A 196 -14.44 12.00 -7.60
CA SER A 196 -15.51 12.17 -8.60
C SER A 196 -16.68 12.94 -8.03
N ILE A 197 -17.11 12.60 -6.82
CA ILE A 197 -18.20 13.27 -6.11
C ILE A 197 -17.85 14.74 -5.86
N LEU A 198 -16.64 15.02 -5.35
CA LEU A 198 -16.14 16.38 -5.14
C LEU A 198 -16.17 17.21 -6.43
N SER A 199 -15.77 16.61 -7.55
CA SER A 199 -15.73 17.29 -8.85
C SER A 199 -17.11 17.70 -9.36
N LEU A 200 -18.12 16.84 -9.18
CA LEU A 200 -19.49 17.16 -9.57
C LEU A 200 -20.09 18.22 -8.65
N LEU A 201 -19.83 18.13 -7.34
CA LEU A 201 -20.30 19.14 -6.38
C LEU A 201 -19.66 20.52 -6.64
N ALA A 202 -18.38 20.58 -6.99
CA ALA A 202 -17.74 21.85 -7.35
C ALA A 202 -18.50 22.57 -8.48
N ILE A 203 -18.92 21.83 -9.52
CA ILE A 203 -19.69 22.38 -10.65
C ILE A 203 -21.13 22.73 -10.24
N LYS A 204 -21.74 21.92 -9.38
CA LYS A 204 -23.12 22.12 -8.88
C LYS A 204 -23.22 23.40 -8.04
N TYR A 205 -22.21 23.64 -7.19
CA TYR A 205 -22.11 24.82 -6.32
C TYR A 205 -21.40 26.01 -6.96
N ASN A 206 -20.98 25.90 -8.23
CA ASN A 206 -20.27 26.95 -8.97
C ASN A 206 -18.97 27.41 -8.27
N ILE A 207 -18.20 26.45 -7.76
CA ILE A 207 -16.92 26.67 -7.08
C ILE A 207 -15.81 26.80 -8.12
N GLU A 208 -15.06 27.91 -8.06
CA GLU A 208 -13.86 28.12 -8.87
C GLU A 208 -12.74 27.17 -8.44
N LEU A 209 -12.09 26.53 -9.42
CA LEU A 209 -10.95 25.66 -9.17
C LEU A 209 -9.64 26.43 -9.35
N HIS A 210 -8.75 26.27 -8.38
CA HIS A 210 -7.43 26.88 -8.41
C HIS A 210 -6.33 25.88 -8.80
N ARG A 211 -5.13 26.38 -9.08
CA ARG A 211 -3.97 25.56 -9.42
C ARG A 211 -3.49 24.79 -8.18
N MET A 212 -3.35 23.46 -8.25
CA MET A 212 -2.78 22.69 -7.13
C MET A 212 -1.42 23.29 -6.66
N PRO A 213 -1.28 23.75 -5.39
CA PRO A 213 -0.08 24.43 -4.90
C PRO A 213 1.13 23.52 -4.65
N SER A 214 1.10 22.29 -5.15
CA SER A 214 2.21 21.34 -5.15
C SER A 214 3.05 21.41 -6.42
N GLN A 215 4.12 20.62 -6.47
CA GLN A 215 4.97 20.50 -7.65
C GLN A 215 4.22 20.01 -8.89
N PHE A 216 3.10 19.27 -8.70
CA PHE A 216 2.30 18.75 -9.79
C PHE A 216 1.38 19.80 -10.44
N GLY A 217 1.13 20.93 -9.77
CA GLY A 217 0.45 22.07 -10.38
C GLY A 217 1.41 23.07 -11.03
N ASN A 218 2.73 22.86 -10.99
CA ASN A 218 3.69 23.85 -11.46
C ASN A 218 3.59 24.10 -12.98
N HIS A 219 3.16 23.12 -13.76
CA HIS A 219 3.01 23.25 -15.22
C HIS A 219 2.01 24.36 -15.62
N TYR A 220 1.03 24.65 -14.77
CA TYR A 220 -0.02 25.65 -15.01
C TYR A 220 0.24 27.00 -14.31
N LYS A 221 1.46 27.26 -13.83
CA LYS A 221 1.80 28.54 -13.18
C LYS A 221 1.82 29.72 -14.16
N LEU A 222 1.31 30.86 -13.69
CA LEU A 222 1.57 32.17 -14.28
C LEU A 222 3.07 32.47 -14.30
N SER A 223 3.54 33.13 -15.36
CA SER A 223 4.96 33.43 -15.61
C SER A 223 5.68 34.06 -14.41
N LYS A 224 5.03 35.01 -13.73
CA LYS A 224 5.59 35.72 -12.57
C LYS A 224 5.89 34.84 -11.33
N TYR A 225 5.32 33.63 -11.24
CA TYR A 225 5.57 32.71 -10.11
C TYR A 225 6.50 31.54 -10.46
N ARG A 226 6.97 31.46 -11.71
CA ARG A 226 7.84 30.38 -12.18
C ARG A 226 9.25 30.57 -11.63
N LEU A 227 9.85 29.48 -11.17
CA LEU A 227 11.22 29.47 -10.66
C LEU A 227 12.15 28.76 -11.65
N LYS A 228 13.39 29.23 -11.76
CA LYS A 228 14.39 28.59 -12.63
C LYS A 228 14.67 27.16 -12.13
N ASN A 229 14.61 26.20 -13.03
CA ASN A 229 14.84 24.76 -12.77
C ASN A 229 13.86 24.12 -11.78
N GLU A 230 12.67 24.69 -11.56
CA GLU A 230 11.67 24.02 -10.74
C GLU A 230 11.11 22.77 -11.41
N PHE A 231 10.72 21.79 -10.60
CA PHE A 231 10.07 20.60 -11.13
C PHE A 231 8.68 20.95 -11.68
N ASN A 232 8.35 20.47 -12.87
CA ASN A 232 6.98 20.54 -13.40
C ASN A 232 6.67 19.32 -14.28
N CYS A 233 5.40 18.93 -14.34
CA CYS A 233 4.92 17.82 -15.15
C CYS A 233 3.55 18.14 -15.75
N VAL A 234 3.23 17.59 -16.94
CA VAL A 234 1.95 17.86 -17.63
C VAL A 234 0.76 17.31 -16.84
N ASN A 235 0.92 16.20 -16.12
CA ASN A 235 -0.13 15.66 -15.27
C ASN A 235 0.43 14.82 -14.11
N GLN A 236 -0.41 14.54 -13.12
CA GLN A 236 0.00 13.81 -11.91
C GLN A 236 0.24 12.31 -12.12
N LEU A 237 -0.29 11.73 -13.21
CA LEU A 237 -0.12 10.31 -13.54
C LEU A 237 1.27 10.06 -14.10
N ASN A 238 1.72 10.93 -14.99
CA ASN A 238 3.01 10.87 -15.63
C ASN A 238 3.91 12.01 -15.13
N GLN A 239 4.59 11.76 -14.01
CA GLN A 239 5.42 12.72 -13.27
C GLN A 239 6.79 12.94 -13.93
N LEU A 240 6.83 13.04 -15.26
CA LEU A 240 8.04 13.33 -16.01
C LEU A 240 8.27 14.84 -16.07
N GLN A 241 9.50 15.24 -15.77
CA GLN A 241 9.93 16.63 -15.89
C GLN A 241 9.70 17.14 -17.32
N THR A 242 9.11 18.32 -17.45
CA THR A 242 8.99 19.00 -18.74
C THR A 242 9.90 20.22 -18.82
N LYS A 243 10.13 20.73 -20.03
CA LYS A 243 10.92 21.96 -20.27
C LYS A 243 10.05 23.18 -20.58
N TYR A 244 8.73 23.03 -20.58
CA TYR A 244 7.78 24.06 -20.96
C TYR A 244 6.64 24.16 -19.93
N TYR A 245 5.85 25.21 -20.00
CA TYR A 245 4.66 25.41 -19.17
C TYR A 245 3.44 25.46 -20.09
N SER A 246 2.26 25.22 -19.54
CA SER A 246 1.01 25.34 -20.29
C SER A 246 0.84 26.76 -20.84
N ASP A 247 0.35 26.85 -22.07
CA ASP A 247 -0.06 28.10 -22.72
C ASP A 247 -1.40 28.62 -22.14
N HIS A 248 -2.09 27.80 -21.34
CA HIS A 248 -3.29 28.14 -20.60
C HIS A 248 -3.03 28.06 -19.08
N PRO A 249 -2.33 29.05 -18.48
CA PRO A 249 -2.07 29.04 -17.06
C PRO A 249 -3.36 29.24 -16.25
N ILE A 250 -3.44 28.61 -15.09
CA ILE A 250 -4.55 28.78 -14.15
C ILE A 250 -4.27 30.02 -13.30
N CYS A 251 -5.26 30.92 -13.17
CA CYS A 251 -5.12 32.20 -12.48
C CYS A 251 -4.99 32.02 -10.95
N SER A 252 -3.77 31.75 -10.49
CA SER A 252 -3.49 31.49 -9.07
C SER A 252 -2.24 32.27 -8.63
N ASN A 253 -2.42 33.13 -7.63
CA ASN A 253 -1.43 34.14 -7.23
C ASN A 253 -0.43 33.66 -6.15
N TYR A 254 0.12 32.45 -6.31
CA TYR A 254 1.07 31.86 -5.36
C TYR A 254 2.08 30.93 -6.02
N HIS A 255 3.23 30.75 -5.35
CA HIS A 255 4.30 29.82 -5.73
C HIS A 255 3.92 28.34 -5.41
N GLN A 256 4.88 27.43 -5.47
CA GLN A 256 4.70 26.12 -4.87
C GLN A 256 4.77 26.27 -3.34
N LEU A 257 3.74 25.80 -2.65
CA LEU A 257 3.63 25.87 -1.19
C LEU A 257 3.68 24.47 -0.56
N LEU A 258 3.40 23.44 -1.36
CA LEU A 258 3.32 22.05 -0.93
C LEU A 258 4.32 21.18 -1.68
N ASN A 259 4.75 20.09 -1.06
CA ASN A 259 5.45 18.99 -1.70
C ASN A 259 4.63 17.71 -1.51
N HIS A 260 4.13 17.12 -2.60
CA HIS A 260 3.35 15.89 -2.54
C HIS A 260 4.25 14.68 -2.78
N HIS A 261 4.51 13.89 -1.75
CA HIS A 261 5.30 12.67 -1.80
C HIS A 261 4.47 11.43 -1.49
N ARG A 262 4.93 10.25 -1.90
CA ARG A 262 4.29 8.96 -1.56
C ARG A 262 5.17 8.09 -0.67
N ASN A 263 5.84 8.73 0.29
CA ASN A 263 6.69 8.02 1.25
C ASN A 263 5.82 7.20 2.19
N LYS A 264 6.10 5.90 2.30
CA LYS A 264 5.54 5.02 3.33
C LYS A 264 6.50 4.94 4.52
N THR A 265 6.01 4.61 5.71
CA THR A 265 6.84 4.21 6.84
C THR A 265 7.65 2.98 6.40
N PHE A 266 8.94 3.16 6.10
CA PHE A 266 9.89 2.05 6.11
C PHE A 266 10.45 2.00 7.53
N GLY A 267 10.45 0.81 8.17
CA GLY A 267 10.94 0.60 9.53
C GLY A 267 12.32 1.21 9.82
N PRO A 268 12.82 1.15 11.07
CA PRO A 268 13.82 2.06 11.68
C PRO A 268 15.17 2.32 10.97
N ASN A 269 15.43 1.77 9.79
CA ASN A 269 16.62 2.02 8.97
C ASN A 269 16.53 3.21 8.02
N SER A 270 15.40 3.92 7.91
CA SER A 270 15.23 5.01 6.94
C SER A 270 15.69 6.40 7.44
N ILE A 271 16.00 6.57 8.73
CA ILE A 271 16.40 7.87 9.31
C ILE A 271 17.90 8.19 9.09
N LYS A 272 18.73 7.24 8.64
CA LYS A 272 20.19 7.46 8.45
C LYS A 272 20.62 7.93 7.05
N LYS A 273 19.71 8.09 6.08
CA LYS A 273 20.05 8.46 4.70
C LYS A 273 19.37 9.74 4.25
N ARG A 274 19.66 10.86 4.94
CA ARG A 274 19.50 12.24 4.43
C ARG A 274 20.24 13.25 5.32
N GLN A 275 21.51 12.96 5.59
CA GLN A 275 22.48 13.96 6.04
C GLN A 275 23.58 14.02 5.01
N ASN A 276 23.37 14.90 4.03
CA ASN A 276 24.40 15.57 3.25
C ASN A 276 23.66 16.52 2.30
N VAL A 277 23.43 17.76 2.75
CA VAL A 277 23.78 19.03 2.10
C VAL A 277 23.29 20.15 3.05
N PHE A 278 24.20 21.06 3.40
CA PHE A 278 24.09 22.32 4.16
C PHE A 278 24.70 22.36 5.57
N ASN A 279 25.78 23.16 5.64
CA ASN A 279 26.74 23.29 6.73
C ASN A 279 26.32 24.28 7.83
N ILE A 280 26.73 23.92 9.06
CA ILE A 280 27.34 24.75 10.11
C ILE A 280 26.61 26.06 10.49
N LYS A 281 25.59 25.92 11.35
CA LYS A 281 25.23 26.90 12.41
C LYS A 281 24.21 26.36 13.45
N MET A 282 23.65 25.17 13.24
CA MET A 282 22.63 24.53 14.11
C MET A 282 23.18 23.60 15.22
N LYS A 283 24.49 23.43 15.38
CA LYS A 283 25.05 22.43 16.32
C LYS A 283 24.82 22.78 17.80
N ASN A 284 24.70 24.06 18.14
CA ASN A 284 24.60 24.50 19.54
C ASN A 284 23.15 24.59 20.07
N LYS A 285 22.13 24.58 19.18
CA LYS A 285 20.71 24.59 19.58
C LYS A 285 20.16 23.17 19.76
N ILE A 286 20.65 22.21 18.98
CA ILE A 286 20.27 20.79 19.04
C ILE A 286 20.70 20.14 20.36
N ASN A 287 21.90 20.44 20.87
CA ASN A 287 22.35 19.88 22.16
C ASN A 287 21.50 20.38 23.35
N ARG A 288 20.89 21.57 23.24
CA ARG A 288 19.99 22.11 24.26
C ARG A 288 18.59 21.49 24.18
N LEU A 289 18.13 21.13 22.97
CA LEU A 289 16.88 20.38 22.76
C LEU A 289 17.00 18.90 23.15
N LEU A 290 18.13 18.25 22.86
CA LEU A 290 18.37 16.85 23.23
C LEU A 290 18.30 16.64 24.75
N LYS A 291 18.79 17.61 25.53
CA LYS A 291 18.71 17.55 27.01
C LYS A 291 17.27 17.68 27.55
N TYR A 292 16.37 18.29 26.78
CA TYR A 292 14.94 18.40 27.10
C TYR A 292 14.16 17.16 26.63
N ILE A 293 14.51 16.59 25.47
CA ILE A 293 13.89 15.38 24.91
C ILE A 293 14.21 14.14 25.74
N PHE A 294 15.39 14.05 26.36
CA PHE A 294 15.74 12.92 27.23
C PHE A 294 15.05 12.94 28.61
N ASN A 295 14.45 14.07 29.02
CA ASN A 295 13.84 14.22 30.35
C ASN A 295 12.30 14.28 30.38
N SER A 296 11.60 14.13 29.25
CA SER A 296 10.14 14.01 29.23
C SER A 296 9.72 12.69 28.56
N LYS A 297 9.90 11.58 29.30
CA LYS A 297 9.31 10.28 28.96
C LYS A 297 7.79 10.32 29.21
N GLY A 298 7.02 10.54 28.14
CA GLY A 298 5.68 9.96 28.00
C GLY A 298 5.83 8.63 27.26
N THR A 299 5.66 7.52 27.99
CA THR A 299 5.78 6.15 27.49
C THR A 299 4.79 5.88 26.36
N LYS A 300 5.28 5.69 25.12
CA LYS A 300 4.55 4.88 24.13
C LYS A 300 4.42 3.48 24.72
N ASN A 301 3.21 3.02 25.01
CA ASN A 301 2.92 1.61 25.20
C ASN A 301 3.11 0.89 23.86
N ILE A 302 4.36 0.73 23.42
CA ILE A 302 4.72 -0.41 22.57
C ILE A 302 4.60 -1.58 23.53
N ASN A 303 3.53 -2.35 23.40
CA ASN A 303 3.45 -3.61 24.13
C ASN A 303 4.70 -4.41 23.71
N PRO A 304 5.68 -4.63 24.61
CA PRO A 304 6.93 -5.31 24.26
C PRO A 304 6.70 -6.76 23.83
N HIS A 305 5.49 -7.27 24.04
CA HIS A 305 5.08 -8.62 23.66
C HIS A 305 4.46 -8.72 22.27
N LYS A 306 4.19 -7.60 21.56
CA LYS A 306 3.62 -7.65 20.21
C LYS A 306 4.69 -8.04 19.18
N LYS A 307 4.46 -9.15 18.48
CA LYS A 307 5.24 -9.58 17.30
C LYS A 307 4.34 -9.56 16.07
N GLU A 308 4.91 -9.20 14.92
CA GLU A 308 4.21 -9.14 13.64
C GLU A 308 4.60 -10.35 12.80
N SER A 309 3.59 -11.06 12.28
CA SER A 309 3.74 -12.21 11.40
C SER A 309 3.07 -11.91 10.06
N PHE A 310 3.64 -12.46 9.00
CA PHE A 310 3.16 -12.41 7.63
C PHE A 310 2.71 -13.78 7.13
N SER A 311 3.01 -14.85 7.87
CA SER A 311 2.63 -16.21 7.50
C SER A 311 1.19 -16.54 7.92
N GLN A 312 0.71 -17.68 7.45
CA GLN A 312 -0.66 -18.13 7.70
C GLN A 312 -0.95 -18.43 9.17
N CYS A 313 -0.02 -19.09 9.87
CA CYS A 313 -0.20 -19.53 11.26
C CYS A 313 0.97 -19.14 12.19
N GLY A 314 1.78 -18.15 11.81
CA GLY A 314 2.91 -17.68 12.62
C GLY A 314 4.21 -18.46 12.47
N GLU A 315 4.33 -19.31 11.45
CA GLU A 315 5.55 -20.04 11.07
C GLU A 315 6.77 -19.13 10.99
N ASP A 316 6.63 -17.96 10.36
CA ASP A 316 7.71 -17.01 10.15
C ASP A 316 8.34 -16.54 11.48
N LEU A 317 7.53 -16.35 12.52
CA LEU A 317 7.97 -15.99 13.87
C LEU A 317 8.66 -17.14 14.59
N ILE A 318 8.21 -18.39 14.37
CA ILE A 318 8.86 -19.60 14.91
C ILE A 318 10.24 -19.76 14.27
N ILE A 319 10.31 -19.66 12.94
CA ILE A 319 11.55 -19.77 12.17
C ILE A 319 12.53 -18.64 12.55
N LYS A 320 12.02 -17.42 12.68
CA LYS A 320 12.82 -16.28 13.14
C LYS A 320 13.41 -16.54 14.53
N TYR A 321 12.61 -17.06 15.45
CA TYR A 321 13.07 -17.42 16.79
C TYR A 321 14.18 -18.48 16.76
N ILE A 322 14.05 -19.51 15.91
CA ILE A 322 15.10 -20.54 15.73
C ILE A 322 16.42 -19.89 15.28
N PHE A 323 16.39 -19.03 14.25
CA PHE A 323 17.61 -18.34 13.78
C PHE A 323 18.22 -17.42 14.85
N GLU A 324 17.39 -16.64 15.55
CA GLU A 324 17.83 -15.76 16.65
C GLU A 324 18.52 -16.57 17.76
N LEU A 325 17.96 -17.72 18.17
CA LEU A 325 18.57 -18.61 19.15
C LEU A 325 19.92 -19.18 18.70
N ARG A 326 20.10 -19.40 17.40
CA ARG A 326 21.34 -19.91 16.82
C ARG A 326 22.31 -18.80 16.41
N GLY A 327 22.02 -17.55 16.76
CA GLY A 327 22.87 -16.39 16.50
C GLY A 327 22.91 -15.93 15.04
N ILE A 328 22.01 -16.43 14.19
CA ILE A 328 21.89 -16.01 12.79
C ILE A 328 20.89 -14.85 12.72
N THR A 329 21.41 -13.65 12.52
CA THR A 329 20.58 -12.42 12.50
C THR A 329 20.11 -12.00 11.11
N LYS A 330 20.72 -12.55 10.05
CA LYS A 330 20.38 -12.27 8.65
C LYS A 330 20.39 -13.54 7.79
N PRO A 331 19.50 -14.50 8.05
CA PRO A 331 19.40 -15.70 7.23
C PRO A 331 19.00 -15.35 5.79
N SER A 332 19.64 -15.97 4.81
CA SER A 332 19.17 -15.98 3.41
C SER A 332 18.01 -16.96 3.25
N TYR A 333 17.18 -16.79 2.22
CA TYR A 333 16.06 -17.69 1.98
C TYR A 333 15.80 -17.97 0.49
N LEU A 334 15.15 -19.10 0.24
CA LEU A 334 14.53 -19.48 -1.02
C LEU A 334 13.03 -19.69 -0.75
N ASP A 335 12.18 -18.98 -1.48
CA ASP A 335 10.72 -19.06 -1.38
C ASP A 335 10.17 -19.61 -2.71
N ILE A 336 9.66 -20.84 -2.70
CA ILE A 336 9.13 -21.53 -3.88
C ILE A 336 7.61 -21.57 -3.77
N GLY A 337 6.92 -20.94 -4.72
CA GLY A 337 5.46 -20.70 -4.59
C GLY A 337 5.17 -19.46 -3.76
N ALA A 338 5.92 -18.39 -3.99
CA ALA A 338 5.92 -17.23 -3.10
C ALA A 338 4.59 -16.44 -3.08
N ASN A 339 3.76 -16.57 -4.13
CA ASN A 339 2.41 -16.02 -4.31
C ASN A 339 2.29 -14.49 -4.09
N ASP A 340 2.25 -14.04 -2.84
CA ASP A 340 2.22 -12.63 -2.49
C ASP A 340 3.46 -12.24 -1.67
N PRO A 341 4.06 -11.05 -1.90
CA PRO A 341 5.28 -10.63 -1.20
C PRO A 341 5.14 -10.51 0.33
N PHE A 342 3.93 -10.31 0.86
CA PHE A 342 3.70 -10.10 2.30
C PHE A 342 2.49 -10.85 2.86
N TYR A 343 1.50 -11.20 2.05
CA TYR A 343 0.31 -11.92 2.52
C TYR A 343 0.56 -13.43 2.51
N LEU A 344 0.37 -14.09 3.66
CA LEU A 344 0.59 -15.53 3.85
C LEU A 344 2.02 -16.00 3.46
N ASN A 345 3.00 -15.12 3.60
CA ASN A 345 4.36 -15.37 3.12
C ASN A 345 5.33 -15.61 4.28
N ASN A 346 5.94 -16.80 4.32
CA ASN A 346 6.86 -17.21 5.38
C ASN A 346 8.19 -16.44 5.37
N THR A 347 8.60 -15.86 4.24
CA THR A 347 9.89 -15.18 4.08
C THR A 347 9.81 -13.66 4.29
N ALA A 348 8.61 -13.08 4.28
CA ALA A 348 8.38 -11.64 4.36
C ALA A 348 8.94 -10.98 5.64
N VAL A 349 8.86 -11.65 6.80
CA VAL A 349 9.45 -11.12 8.05
C VAL A 349 10.97 -10.99 7.94
N PHE A 350 11.64 -11.89 7.22
CA PHE A 350 13.08 -11.87 7.01
C PHE A 350 13.45 -10.73 6.06
N TYR A 351 12.72 -10.58 4.95
CA TYR A 351 12.88 -9.45 4.04
C TYR A 351 12.79 -8.10 4.75
N LYS A 352 11.73 -7.93 5.58
CA LYS A 352 11.49 -6.71 6.37
C LYS A 352 12.62 -6.42 7.37
N ASN A 353 13.28 -7.46 7.86
CA ASN A 353 14.43 -7.36 8.76
C ASN A 353 15.78 -7.22 8.03
N GLY A 354 15.77 -7.00 6.72
CA GLY A 354 16.97 -6.73 5.92
C GLY A 354 17.69 -7.98 5.40
N CYS A 355 17.03 -9.15 5.47
CA CYS A 355 17.51 -10.38 4.82
C CYS A 355 17.17 -10.35 3.33
N ARG A 356 17.93 -11.07 2.51
CA ARG A 356 17.70 -11.16 1.06
C ARG A 356 17.65 -12.61 0.64
N GLY A 357 16.81 -12.88 -0.36
CA GLY A 357 16.63 -14.22 -0.86
C GLY A 357 16.19 -14.26 -2.31
N ILE A 358 15.72 -15.44 -2.69
CA ILE A 358 15.22 -15.75 -4.02
C ILE A 358 13.74 -16.09 -3.87
N ASN A 359 12.87 -15.38 -4.58
CA ASN A 359 11.44 -15.66 -4.66
C ASN A 359 11.12 -16.25 -6.03
N ILE A 360 10.38 -17.36 -6.05
CA ILE A 360 9.97 -18.06 -7.27
C ILE A 360 8.46 -18.11 -7.31
N GLU A 361 7.89 -17.48 -8.33
CA GLU A 361 6.45 -17.36 -8.52
C GLU A 361 6.06 -17.58 -9.97
N ALA A 362 5.31 -18.66 -10.26
CA ALA A 362 4.97 -19.06 -11.61
C ALA A 362 3.90 -18.17 -12.27
N ASN A 363 2.99 -17.58 -11.49
CA ASN A 363 1.95 -16.67 -11.97
C ASN A 363 2.54 -15.31 -12.36
N PRO A 364 2.58 -14.95 -13.67
CA PRO A 364 3.20 -13.70 -14.11
C PRO A 364 2.49 -12.45 -13.57
N LYS A 365 1.19 -12.55 -13.20
CA LYS A 365 0.42 -11.43 -12.65
C LYS A 365 0.98 -11.01 -11.29
N LEU A 366 1.43 -11.98 -10.50
CA LEU A 366 1.88 -11.79 -9.12
C LEU A 366 3.31 -11.26 -9.04
N LEU A 367 4.18 -11.63 -9.98
CA LEU A 367 5.58 -11.18 -10.02
C LEU A 367 5.72 -9.64 -10.06
N SER A 368 4.75 -8.95 -10.66
CA SER A 368 4.74 -7.48 -10.70
C SER A 368 4.79 -6.85 -9.31
N LYS A 369 4.13 -7.46 -8.31
CA LYS A 369 4.17 -7.03 -6.91
C LYS A 369 5.55 -7.23 -6.30
N PHE A 370 6.17 -8.40 -6.51
CA PHE A 370 7.52 -8.70 -6.02
C PHE A 370 8.56 -7.70 -6.51
N LYS A 371 8.51 -7.29 -7.78
CA LYS A 371 9.42 -6.26 -8.32
C LYS A 371 9.30 -4.90 -7.64
N ILE A 372 8.12 -4.57 -7.09
CA ILE A 372 7.84 -3.29 -6.43
C ILE A 372 8.12 -3.39 -4.93
N GLU A 373 7.69 -4.47 -4.30
CA GLU A 373 7.64 -4.61 -2.85
C GLU A 373 8.86 -5.35 -2.29
N ARG A 374 9.47 -6.24 -3.09
CA ARG A 374 10.69 -6.99 -2.78
C ARG A 374 11.81 -6.75 -3.81
N PRO A 375 12.13 -5.50 -4.20
CA PRO A 375 13.08 -5.20 -5.28
C PRO A 375 14.53 -5.61 -4.98
N GLU A 376 14.88 -5.85 -3.72
CA GLU A 376 16.22 -6.26 -3.32
C GLU A 376 16.40 -7.79 -3.33
N ASP A 377 15.31 -8.55 -3.46
CA ASP A 377 15.36 -9.99 -3.69
C ASP A 377 15.53 -10.31 -5.18
N VAL A 378 16.00 -11.51 -5.45
CA VAL A 378 15.95 -12.09 -6.80
C VAL A 378 14.54 -12.65 -7.02
N ASN A 379 13.77 -12.03 -7.91
CA ASN A 379 12.38 -12.43 -8.18
C ASN A 379 12.26 -13.12 -9.54
N LEU A 380 11.92 -14.40 -9.55
CA LEU A 380 11.90 -15.26 -10.75
C LEU A 380 10.47 -15.66 -11.10
N ASN A 381 10.08 -15.47 -12.36
CA ASN A 381 8.80 -15.97 -12.89
C ASN A 381 8.99 -17.26 -13.67
N ILE A 382 9.17 -18.34 -12.92
CA ILE A 382 9.35 -19.70 -13.42
C ILE A 382 8.65 -20.68 -12.48
N GLY A 383 8.35 -21.88 -12.95
CA GLY A 383 8.05 -23.03 -12.10
C GLY A 383 9.30 -23.82 -11.74
N ILE A 384 9.29 -24.52 -10.61
CA ILE A 384 10.32 -25.50 -10.27
C ILE A 384 9.83 -26.90 -10.61
N SER A 385 10.63 -27.64 -11.37
CA SER A 385 10.33 -29.02 -11.77
C SER A 385 11.62 -29.81 -11.99
N ASN A 386 11.50 -31.11 -12.29
CA ASN A 386 12.66 -31.96 -12.57
C ASN A 386 13.30 -31.70 -13.96
N ILE A 387 12.65 -30.92 -14.84
CA ILE A 387 13.09 -30.73 -16.23
C ILE A 387 13.03 -29.23 -16.56
N SER A 388 14.13 -28.68 -17.09
CA SER A 388 14.13 -27.33 -17.65
C SER A 388 13.32 -27.31 -18.95
N GLY A 389 12.39 -26.38 -19.08
CA GLY A 389 11.53 -26.33 -20.26
C GLY A 389 10.34 -25.40 -20.06
N LYS A 390 9.18 -25.83 -20.54
CA LYS A 390 7.92 -25.14 -20.39
C LYS A 390 6.83 -26.12 -20.01
N MET A 391 5.98 -25.75 -19.06
CA MET A 391 4.86 -26.56 -18.60
C MET A 391 3.58 -25.72 -18.55
N ASP A 392 2.45 -26.37 -18.77
CA ASP A 392 1.15 -25.74 -18.58
C ASP A 392 0.95 -25.46 -17.09
N PHE A 393 0.62 -24.21 -16.79
CA PHE A 393 0.29 -23.70 -15.47
C PHE A 393 -1.18 -23.28 -15.46
N TYR A 394 -1.95 -23.89 -14.57
CA TYR A 394 -3.38 -23.70 -14.43
C TYR A 394 -3.61 -22.58 -13.41
N ILE A 395 -3.85 -21.36 -13.89
CA ILE A 395 -4.06 -20.18 -13.05
C ILE A 395 -5.52 -20.17 -12.61
N MET A 396 -5.76 -20.38 -11.32
CA MET A 396 -7.10 -20.39 -10.72
C MET A 396 -7.51 -18.96 -10.37
N LYS A 397 -8.83 -18.68 -10.26
CA LYS A 397 -9.32 -17.37 -9.80
C LYS A 397 -8.89 -17.04 -8.36
N ASP A 398 -8.72 -18.08 -7.56
CA ASP A 398 -8.06 -17.98 -6.27
C ASP A 398 -6.57 -18.26 -6.50
N ASP A 399 -5.75 -17.19 -6.45
CA ASP A 399 -4.34 -17.26 -6.81
C ASP A 399 -3.57 -18.29 -5.96
N THR A 400 -4.02 -18.56 -4.72
CA THR A 400 -3.39 -19.55 -3.83
C THR A 400 -3.56 -20.99 -4.31
N LEU A 401 -4.48 -21.27 -5.23
CA LEU A 401 -4.79 -22.62 -5.71
C LEU A 401 -4.20 -22.92 -7.10
N SER A 402 -3.34 -22.04 -7.63
CA SER A 402 -2.76 -22.24 -8.96
C SER A 402 -1.72 -23.34 -8.96
N THR A 403 -1.72 -24.20 -9.98
CA THR A 403 -0.91 -25.43 -9.97
C THR A 403 -0.32 -25.78 -11.34
N PHE A 404 0.79 -26.52 -11.36
CA PHE A 404 1.32 -27.21 -12.55
C PHE A 404 0.78 -28.64 -12.68
N SER A 405 0.11 -29.17 -11.65
CA SER A 405 -0.47 -30.51 -11.67
C SER A 405 -1.82 -30.49 -12.37
N LYS A 406 -1.90 -31.19 -13.51
CA LYS A 406 -3.16 -31.37 -14.24
C LYS A 406 -4.20 -32.10 -13.39
N GLU A 407 -3.77 -33.09 -12.59
CA GLU A 407 -4.65 -33.85 -11.71
C GLU A 407 -5.27 -32.97 -10.63
N GLU A 408 -4.47 -32.10 -9.98
CA GLU A 408 -4.99 -31.16 -8.98
C GLU A 408 -5.94 -30.14 -9.59
N TYR A 409 -5.59 -29.60 -10.77
CA TYR A 409 -6.48 -28.76 -11.54
C TYR A 409 -7.83 -29.44 -11.79
N GLU A 410 -7.84 -30.69 -12.28
CA GLU A 410 -9.07 -31.44 -12.53
C GLU A 410 -9.88 -31.68 -11.25
N ASN A 411 -9.22 -32.01 -10.14
CA ASN A 411 -9.86 -32.16 -8.82
C ASN A 411 -10.49 -30.86 -8.31
N MET A 412 -9.82 -29.71 -8.51
CA MET A 412 -10.33 -28.40 -8.13
C MET A 412 -11.56 -28.00 -8.96
N ILE A 413 -11.55 -28.25 -10.27
CA ILE A 413 -12.70 -28.01 -11.15
C ILE A 413 -13.89 -28.88 -10.72
N ASN A 414 -13.65 -30.17 -10.43
CA ASN A 414 -14.68 -31.07 -9.91
C ASN A 414 -15.24 -30.61 -8.56
N SER A 415 -14.44 -29.88 -7.77
CA SER A 415 -14.82 -29.26 -6.50
C SER A 415 -15.41 -27.84 -6.65
N SER A 416 -15.88 -27.48 -7.84
CA SER A 416 -16.50 -26.18 -8.15
C SER A 416 -15.59 -24.95 -8.00
N LYS A 417 -14.27 -25.13 -8.08
CA LYS A 417 -13.33 -24.01 -8.22
C LYS A 417 -13.32 -23.51 -9.66
N VAL A 418 -12.88 -22.26 -9.85
CA VAL A 418 -12.95 -21.58 -11.15
C VAL A 418 -11.54 -21.35 -11.68
N LEU A 419 -11.27 -21.85 -12.89
CA LEU A 419 -10.08 -21.52 -13.66
C LEU A 419 -10.18 -20.09 -14.19
N ASP A 420 -9.09 -19.33 -14.10
CA ASP A 420 -8.95 -18.03 -14.77
C ASP A 420 -8.35 -18.20 -16.17
N GLU A 421 -7.16 -18.81 -16.27
CA GLU A 421 -6.50 -19.09 -17.55
C GLU A 421 -5.47 -20.24 -17.44
N ILE A 422 -5.09 -20.83 -18.56
CA ILE A 422 -3.94 -21.76 -18.65
C ILE A 422 -2.83 -21.02 -19.37
N LYS A 423 -1.62 -21.02 -18.79
CA LYS A 423 -0.44 -20.38 -19.38
C LYS A 423 0.73 -21.33 -19.43
N LEU A 424 1.46 -21.29 -20.54
CA LEU A 424 2.71 -22.00 -20.69
C LEU A 424 3.83 -21.20 -19.99
N ILE A 425 4.33 -21.71 -18.86
CA ILE A 425 5.34 -21.03 -18.01
C ILE A 425 6.68 -21.76 -18.12
N ASP A 426 7.77 -20.99 -18.14
CA ASP A 426 9.13 -21.54 -18.11
C ASP A 426 9.37 -22.29 -16.80
N THR A 427 9.98 -23.47 -16.89
CA THR A 427 10.35 -24.28 -15.73
C THR A 427 11.85 -24.50 -15.69
N ASP A 428 12.39 -24.62 -14.47
CA ASP A 428 13.78 -25.00 -14.26
C ASP A 428 13.91 -25.94 -13.06
N ASN A 429 15.07 -26.60 -12.93
CA ASN A 429 15.37 -27.40 -11.75
C ASN A 429 16.04 -26.55 -10.65
N ILE A 430 15.89 -27.02 -9.41
CA ILE A 430 16.38 -26.28 -8.24
C ILE A 430 17.90 -26.08 -8.26
N ASP A 431 18.67 -27.08 -8.72
CA ASP A 431 20.13 -27.00 -8.81
C ASP A 431 20.60 -25.92 -9.78
N ASN A 432 19.91 -25.73 -10.91
CA ASN A 432 20.19 -24.68 -11.88
C ASN A 432 19.94 -23.29 -11.27
N VAL A 433 18.83 -23.13 -10.57
CA VAL A 433 18.48 -21.89 -9.87
C VAL A 433 19.55 -21.56 -8.83
N LEU A 434 19.91 -22.53 -7.98
CA LEU A 434 20.94 -22.33 -6.96
C LEU A 434 22.30 -22.00 -7.58
N ARG A 435 22.73 -22.71 -8.63
CA ARG A 435 23.98 -22.40 -9.34
C ARG A 435 23.99 -20.98 -9.90
N LYS A 436 22.87 -20.54 -10.48
CA LYS A 436 22.78 -19.25 -11.15
C LYS A 436 22.66 -18.08 -10.17
N TYR A 437 21.93 -18.24 -9.08
CA TYR A 437 21.54 -17.13 -8.21
C TYR A 437 22.11 -17.21 -6.78
N ASN A 438 22.69 -18.35 -6.38
CA ASN A 438 23.30 -18.50 -5.06
C ASN A 438 24.57 -19.39 -5.07
N ASN A 439 25.34 -19.37 -6.17
CA ASN A 439 26.62 -20.09 -6.31
C ASN A 439 26.55 -21.60 -6.03
N GLY A 440 25.39 -22.22 -6.23
CA GLY A 440 25.15 -23.65 -5.99
C GLY A 440 24.95 -24.00 -4.52
N ILE A 441 24.88 -23.01 -3.63
CA ILE A 441 24.68 -23.21 -2.19
C ILE A 441 23.21 -22.94 -1.87
N PHE A 442 22.60 -23.76 -1.00
CA PHE A 442 21.27 -23.51 -0.49
C PHE A 442 21.23 -22.29 0.44
N PRO A 443 20.21 -21.42 0.33
CA PRO A 443 19.93 -20.43 1.35
C PRO A 443 19.64 -21.06 2.72
N ASP A 444 19.75 -20.27 3.79
CA ASP A 444 19.57 -20.75 5.16
C ASP A 444 18.15 -21.29 5.42
N PHE A 445 17.15 -20.71 4.75
CA PHE A 445 15.74 -21.07 4.90
C PHE A 445 15.11 -21.41 3.55
N LEU A 446 14.42 -22.54 3.47
CA LEU A 446 13.54 -22.90 2.36
C LEU A 446 12.08 -22.84 2.80
N SER A 447 11.29 -21.99 2.16
CA SER A 447 9.82 -22.03 2.18
C SER A 447 9.36 -22.65 0.87
N ILE A 448 8.50 -23.67 0.94
CA ILE A 448 7.95 -24.32 -0.24
C ILE A 448 6.46 -24.61 -0.04
N ASP A 449 5.66 -24.04 -0.94
CA ASP A 449 4.22 -24.21 -1.01
C ASP A 449 3.79 -24.13 -2.47
N VAL A 450 3.80 -25.28 -3.14
CA VAL A 450 3.51 -25.42 -4.57
C VAL A 450 2.56 -26.58 -4.77
N GLU A 451 1.27 -26.28 -4.59
CA GLU A 451 0.08 -27.08 -4.87
C GLU A 451 0.36 -28.30 -5.79
N GLY A 452 0.73 -29.44 -5.17
CA GLY A 452 0.89 -30.75 -5.80
C GLY A 452 2.31 -31.17 -6.26
N LEU A 453 3.34 -30.31 -6.22
CA LEU A 453 4.70 -30.65 -6.67
C LEU A 453 5.79 -30.57 -5.59
N ASP A 454 5.46 -30.15 -4.37
CA ASP A 454 6.43 -29.89 -3.28
C ASP A 454 7.28 -31.12 -2.98
N GLU A 455 6.64 -32.30 -2.90
CA GLU A 455 7.33 -33.54 -2.57
C GLU A 455 8.34 -33.94 -3.64
N ALA A 456 7.99 -33.78 -4.92
CA ALA A 456 8.91 -34.05 -6.02
C ALA A 456 10.12 -33.11 -5.99
N ILE A 457 9.88 -31.83 -5.69
CA ILE A 457 10.93 -30.82 -5.58
C ILE A 457 11.84 -31.12 -4.39
N ILE A 458 11.27 -31.42 -3.21
CA ILE A 458 12.03 -31.81 -2.02
C ILE A 458 12.87 -33.06 -2.28
N LYS A 459 12.32 -34.07 -2.96
CA LYS A 459 13.07 -35.30 -3.32
C LYS A 459 14.18 -35.05 -4.35
N SER A 460 14.10 -33.97 -5.13
CA SER A 460 15.15 -33.59 -6.09
C SER A 460 16.38 -32.93 -5.43
N ILE A 461 16.25 -32.45 -4.19
CA ILE A 461 17.34 -31.76 -3.49
C ILE A 461 18.47 -32.73 -3.14
N ASN A 462 19.70 -32.36 -3.52
CA ASN A 462 20.90 -33.06 -3.08
C ASN A 462 21.36 -32.60 -1.68
N PHE A 463 20.72 -33.18 -0.66
CA PHE A 463 21.00 -32.86 0.75
C PHE A 463 22.44 -33.12 1.20
N ASP A 464 23.18 -34.02 0.52
CA ASP A 464 24.57 -34.34 0.87
C ASP A 464 25.55 -33.25 0.40
N PHE A 465 25.16 -32.47 -0.62
CA PHE A 465 25.98 -31.39 -1.17
C PHE A 465 25.66 -30.04 -0.52
N SER A 466 24.38 -29.65 -0.54
CA SER A 466 23.93 -28.40 0.05
C SER A 466 22.48 -28.51 0.48
N ALA A 467 22.18 -28.04 1.69
CA ALA A 467 20.86 -28.13 2.27
C ALA A 467 20.54 -26.86 3.08
N PRO A 468 19.27 -26.43 3.13
CA PRO A 468 18.85 -25.33 3.99
C PRO A 468 18.96 -25.74 5.47
N LYS A 469 19.09 -24.78 6.36
CA LYS A 469 19.12 -25.06 7.82
C LYS A 469 17.71 -25.34 8.36
N ILE A 470 16.71 -24.70 7.74
CA ILE A 470 15.29 -24.82 8.09
C ILE A 470 14.48 -24.97 6.80
N ILE A 471 13.51 -25.88 6.80
CA ILE A 471 12.52 -26.06 5.74
C ILE A 471 11.14 -25.85 6.34
N CYS A 472 10.34 -24.98 5.75
CA CYS A 472 8.90 -24.89 5.98
C CYS A 472 8.20 -25.46 4.76
N VAL A 473 7.43 -26.52 4.96
CA VAL A 473 6.74 -27.26 3.89
C VAL A 473 5.33 -27.58 4.32
N GLU A 474 4.41 -27.61 3.35
CA GLU A 474 3.05 -28.07 3.57
C GLU A 474 3.05 -29.54 4.07
N ALA A 475 2.36 -29.76 5.18
CA ALA A 475 2.33 -31.02 5.91
C ALA A 475 0.94 -31.66 5.96
N ALA A 476 -0.05 -31.06 5.31
CA ALA A 476 -1.41 -31.56 5.19
C ALA A 476 -1.80 -31.65 3.70
N GLU A 477 -2.63 -32.62 3.35
CA GLU A 477 -3.31 -32.67 2.05
C GLU A 477 -4.38 -31.58 1.98
N TYR A 478 -4.71 -31.10 0.78
CA TYR A 478 -5.80 -30.15 0.60
C TYR A 478 -7.12 -30.67 1.20
N SER A 479 -7.79 -29.83 1.99
CA SER A 479 -9.09 -30.15 2.57
C SER A 479 -9.97 -28.90 2.63
N PRO A 480 -11.20 -28.94 2.07
CA PRO A 480 -12.14 -27.81 2.12
C PRO A 480 -12.51 -27.36 3.55
N ILE A 481 -12.32 -28.22 4.55
CA ILE A 481 -12.66 -27.97 5.96
C ILE A 481 -11.41 -27.78 6.84
N GLY A 482 -10.20 -27.69 6.25
CA GLY A 482 -8.95 -27.50 6.99
C GLY A 482 -8.49 -28.69 7.82
N ALA A 483 -9.03 -29.89 7.53
CA ALA A 483 -8.69 -31.15 8.22
C ALA A 483 -8.03 -32.14 7.24
N GLY A 484 -7.04 -31.64 6.51
CA GLY A 484 -6.23 -32.44 5.59
C GLY A 484 -5.55 -33.60 6.30
N LYS A 485 -5.45 -34.74 5.61
CA LYS A 485 -4.64 -35.85 6.12
C LYS A 485 -3.18 -35.39 6.13
N ARG A 486 -2.49 -35.70 7.21
CA ARG A 486 -1.07 -35.38 7.35
C ARG A 486 -0.22 -36.12 6.30
N ARG A 487 0.68 -35.39 5.64
CA ARG A 487 1.67 -35.89 4.67
C ARG A 487 2.84 -36.59 5.37
N SER A 488 2.55 -37.64 6.13
CA SER A 488 3.54 -38.31 7.00
C SER A 488 4.76 -38.85 6.26
N GLU A 489 4.60 -39.31 5.02
CA GLU A 489 5.71 -39.86 4.21
C GLU A 489 6.77 -38.80 3.88
N LEU A 490 6.34 -37.59 3.52
CA LEU A 490 7.23 -36.45 3.28
C LEU A 490 8.00 -36.06 4.55
N ILE A 491 7.32 -36.05 5.70
CA ILE A 491 7.94 -35.73 6.99
C ILE A 491 8.97 -36.79 7.38
N GLU A 492 8.66 -38.08 7.22
CA GLU A 492 9.61 -39.16 7.50
C GLU A 492 10.79 -39.14 6.51
N TYR A 493 10.57 -38.77 5.25
CA TYR A 493 11.65 -38.55 4.30
C TYR A 493 12.60 -37.46 4.76
N LEU A 494 12.10 -36.28 5.15
CA LEU A 494 12.94 -35.18 5.66
C LEU A 494 13.68 -35.57 6.95
N LYS A 495 13.06 -36.35 7.84
CA LYS A 495 13.74 -36.93 9.02
C LYS A 495 14.89 -37.86 8.64
N SER A 496 14.71 -38.67 7.59
CA SER A 496 15.77 -39.54 7.06
C SER A 496 16.96 -38.75 6.48
N LYS A 497 16.72 -37.51 6.04
CA LYS A 497 17.73 -36.55 5.55
C LYS A 497 18.39 -35.72 6.66
N GLY A 498 18.22 -36.10 7.93
CA GLY A 498 18.89 -35.44 9.04
C GLY A 498 18.12 -34.29 9.66
N TYR A 499 16.86 -34.06 9.28
CA TYR A 499 16.02 -33.06 9.93
C TYR A 499 15.28 -33.65 11.14
N TYR A 500 14.77 -32.79 12.00
CA TYR A 500 13.71 -33.13 12.93
C TYR A 500 12.60 -32.08 12.82
N GLU A 501 11.39 -32.49 13.15
CA GLU A 501 10.24 -31.59 13.16
C GLU A 501 10.26 -30.76 14.44
N TYR A 502 10.47 -29.45 14.30
CA TYR A 502 10.50 -28.53 15.44
C TYR A 502 9.10 -28.07 15.83
N ALA A 503 8.27 -27.75 14.84
CA ALA A 503 6.92 -27.27 15.04
C ALA A 503 6.01 -27.70 13.90
N ASN A 504 4.72 -27.77 14.22
CA ASN A 504 3.65 -28.15 13.31
C ASN A 504 2.46 -27.21 13.55
N THR A 505 2.03 -26.50 12.51
CA THR A 505 0.90 -25.55 12.56
C THR A 505 -0.39 -26.17 12.03
N ASN A 506 -0.48 -27.50 12.02
CA ASN A 506 -1.51 -28.32 11.36
C ASN A 506 -1.40 -28.33 9.83
N LEU A 507 -1.25 -27.14 9.21
CA LEU A 507 -1.04 -27.02 7.77
C LEU A 507 0.43 -27.20 7.38
N ASN A 508 1.35 -26.56 8.10
CA ASN A 508 2.78 -26.58 7.75
C ASN A 508 3.62 -27.32 8.81
N ALA A 509 4.70 -27.94 8.35
CA ALA A 509 5.76 -28.45 9.20
C ALA A 509 7.02 -27.59 9.09
N ILE A 510 7.62 -27.27 10.22
CA ILE A 510 8.92 -26.59 10.32
C ILE A 510 9.97 -27.63 10.67
N MET A 511 10.75 -28.02 9.67
CA MET A 511 11.80 -29.01 9.75
C MET A 511 13.14 -28.31 9.94
N VAL A 512 13.88 -28.66 10.99
CA VAL A 512 15.18 -28.05 11.31
C VAL A 512 16.27 -29.11 11.20
N ALA A 513 17.38 -28.78 10.54
CA ALA A 513 18.52 -29.67 10.41
C ALA A 513 19.11 -30.00 11.79
N LYS A 514 19.31 -31.29 12.11
CA LYS A 514 19.75 -31.73 13.44
C LYS A 514 21.12 -31.16 13.80
N GLU A 515 22.04 -31.12 12.84
CA GLU A 515 23.39 -30.57 12.99
C GLU A 515 23.38 -29.05 13.23
N PHE A 516 22.35 -28.35 12.75
CA PHE A 516 22.19 -26.93 13.01
C PHE A 516 21.62 -26.65 14.40
N TRP A 517 20.71 -27.50 14.88
CA TRP A 517 20.02 -27.32 16.16
C TRP A 517 20.74 -27.93 17.36
N PHE A 518 21.10 -29.21 17.28
CA PHE A 518 21.74 -29.99 18.35
C PHE A 518 23.26 -29.89 18.27
N VAL A 519 23.78 -28.66 18.34
CA VAL A 519 25.23 -28.48 18.37
C VAL A 519 25.76 -29.00 19.70
N ASN A 520 26.62 -30.02 19.64
CA ASN A 520 27.39 -30.47 20.79
C ASN A 520 28.30 -29.32 21.20
N ASN A 521 28.07 -28.77 22.40
CA ASN A 521 29.04 -27.91 23.06
C ASN A 521 30.26 -28.79 23.40
N GLY A 522 31.24 -28.82 22.51
CA GLY A 522 32.60 -29.25 22.83
C GLY A 522 33.29 -28.25 23.73
#